data_AF-A0A563CUP4-F1
#
_entry.id   AF-A0A563CUP4-F1
#
_cell.length_a   1.000
_cell.length_b   1.000
_cell.length_c   1.000
_cell.angle_alpha   90.00
_cell.angle_beta   90.00
_cell.angle_gamma   90.00
#
_symmetry.space_group_name_H-M   'P 1'
#
loop_
_entity.id
_entity.type
_entity.pdbx_description
1 polymer ?
#
loop_
_entity_poly.entity_id
_entity_poly.type
_entity_poly.pdbx_seq_one_letter_code
_entity_poly.pdbx_strand_id
1 'polypeptide(L)'
;MQQIHDYLAEIKRQFHSGHAIEHAYRPALQRLMETFDDVVAVNDPKHSEHGAPDFVFLKQSNNSIIRGYAEAKDITVNLDKTEKTNQMERYAGYTNLVLTDYLEFRFYKNGEKYETVSLGCVKQGKLHLQPENGERLLRELQAFLDLPPESIKSGRRLAQIMGGKARRIRDNVEIYLKSEYVEAHELEKIYEMMKRLLVHDLDETKFADMYAQTLVYGLFVARYGDDTPENFTRSEARDLVPASNPFLRHFFDHIAGTGFDKRLAKIVDELCEIFSVSDVRNIVHRHLRIADNNACDTKDPIIHFYEDFLQSYDSLERKKMGAYYTPTPVVRFIVRQID
;
A
#
# COMPACT_ATOMS: atom_id res chain seq x y z
N MET A 1 -30.79 -1.30 -0.65
CA MET A 1 -31.84 -0.61 -1.45
C MET A 1 -31.89 0.90 -1.23
N GLN A 2 -31.95 1.40 0.02
CA GLN A 2 -31.95 2.86 0.29
C GLN A 2 -30.79 3.60 -0.41
N GLN A 3 -29.57 3.06 -0.33
CA GLN A 3 -28.38 3.62 -0.98
C GLN A 3 -28.54 3.83 -2.49
N ILE A 4 -29.12 2.86 -3.21
CA ILE A 4 -29.36 2.96 -4.66
C ILE A 4 -30.46 3.98 -4.97
N HIS A 5 -31.52 4.02 -4.14
CA HIS A 5 -32.57 5.01 -4.28
C HIS A 5 -31.99 6.44 -4.15
N ASP A 6 -31.17 6.67 -3.12
CA ASP A 6 -30.56 7.97 -2.88
C ASP A 6 -29.56 8.36 -3.98
N TYR A 7 -28.76 7.38 -4.43
CA TYR A 7 -27.87 7.53 -5.58
C TYR A 7 -28.64 7.96 -6.84
N LEU A 8 -29.67 7.21 -7.24
CA LEU A 8 -30.45 7.50 -8.44
C LEU A 8 -31.26 8.79 -8.33
N ALA A 9 -31.75 9.14 -7.13
CA ALA A 9 -32.43 10.41 -6.89
C ALA A 9 -31.50 11.60 -7.15
N GLU A 10 -30.24 11.49 -6.74
CA GLU A 10 -29.24 12.51 -7.01
C GLU A 10 -28.85 12.58 -8.48
N ILE A 11 -28.58 11.45 -9.13
CA ILE A 11 -28.31 11.40 -10.58
C ILE A 11 -29.46 12.06 -11.35
N LYS A 12 -30.71 11.73 -11.00
CA LYS A 12 -31.91 12.32 -11.60
C LYS A 12 -31.94 13.83 -11.38
N ARG A 13 -31.70 14.30 -10.15
CA ARG A 13 -31.69 15.74 -9.83
C ARG A 13 -30.66 16.50 -10.66
N GLN A 14 -29.44 15.98 -10.77
CA GLN A 14 -28.38 16.60 -11.56
C GLN A 14 -28.73 16.61 -13.05
N PHE A 15 -29.22 15.49 -13.60
CA PHE A 15 -29.64 15.42 -15.00
C PHE A 15 -30.74 16.43 -15.35
N HIS A 16 -31.76 16.57 -14.50
CA HIS A 16 -32.87 17.50 -14.75
C HIS A 16 -32.49 18.98 -14.58
N SER A 17 -31.32 19.28 -13.99
CA SER A 17 -30.85 20.67 -13.88
C SER A 17 -30.48 21.27 -15.24
N GLY A 18 -30.17 20.44 -16.25
CA GLY A 18 -29.72 20.90 -17.58
C GLY A 18 -28.33 21.54 -17.62
N HIS A 19 -27.65 21.67 -16.47
CA HIS A 19 -26.31 22.25 -16.33
C HIS A 19 -25.26 21.23 -15.90
N ALA A 20 -25.66 20.00 -15.60
CA ALA A 20 -24.76 18.95 -15.19
C ALA A 20 -23.85 18.51 -16.35
N ILE A 21 -22.55 18.50 -16.07
CA ILE A 21 -21.50 17.88 -16.87
C ILE A 21 -20.91 16.72 -16.06
N GLU A 22 -19.97 15.97 -16.63
CA GLU A 22 -19.28 14.83 -15.99
C GLU A 22 -19.03 14.99 -14.47
N HIS A 23 -18.41 16.11 -14.05
CA HIS A 23 -18.06 16.32 -12.63
C HIS A 23 -19.27 16.41 -11.67
N ALA A 24 -20.45 16.77 -12.17
CA ALA A 24 -21.65 16.97 -11.33
C ALA A 24 -22.15 15.68 -10.67
N TYR A 25 -21.80 14.51 -11.23
CA TYR A 25 -22.25 13.20 -10.75
C TYR A 25 -21.22 12.51 -9.84
N ARG A 26 -19.96 12.99 -9.84
CA ARG A 26 -18.86 12.44 -9.00
C ARG A 26 -19.22 12.35 -7.51
N PRO A 27 -19.86 13.36 -6.88
CA PRO A 27 -20.23 13.27 -5.47
C PRO A 27 -21.20 12.13 -5.16
N ALA A 28 -22.10 11.79 -6.09
CA ALA A 28 -23.05 10.70 -5.92
C ALA A 28 -22.33 9.35 -5.92
N LEU A 29 -21.40 9.15 -6.86
CA LEU A 29 -20.58 7.93 -6.91
C LEU A 29 -19.68 7.79 -5.68
N GLN A 30 -19.03 8.87 -5.26
CA GLN A 30 -18.20 8.88 -4.04
C GLN A 30 -19.01 8.41 -2.83
N ARG A 31 -20.19 9.01 -2.59
CA ARG A 31 -21.05 8.62 -1.47
C ARG A 31 -21.53 7.18 -1.56
N LEU A 32 -21.87 6.69 -2.75
CA LEU A 32 -22.25 5.29 -2.94
C LEU A 32 -21.10 4.36 -2.52
N MET A 33 -19.88 4.65 -2.97
CA MET A 33 -18.69 3.84 -2.67
C MET A 33 -18.30 3.90 -1.19
N GLU A 34 -18.47 5.04 -0.53
CA GLU A 34 -18.23 5.21 0.92
C GLU A 34 -19.32 4.56 1.80
N THR A 35 -20.36 3.95 1.20
CA THR A 35 -21.34 3.14 1.97
C THR A 35 -20.88 1.71 2.20
N PHE A 36 -19.84 1.27 1.51
CA PHE A 36 -19.23 -0.04 1.71
C PHE A 36 -18.24 0.00 2.87
N ASP A 37 -18.11 -1.12 3.58
CA ASP A 37 -17.25 -1.20 4.76
C ASP A 37 -15.78 -0.98 4.41
N ASP A 38 -15.08 -0.21 5.24
CA ASP A 38 -13.64 0.01 5.14
C ASP A 38 -13.17 0.58 3.78
N VAL A 39 -13.98 1.45 3.17
CA VAL A 39 -13.69 2.13 1.89
C VAL A 39 -13.61 3.64 2.04
N VAL A 40 -12.56 4.23 1.46
CA VAL A 40 -12.47 5.67 1.18
C VAL A 40 -12.37 5.88 -0.32
N ALA A 41 -13.25 6.70 -0.88
CA ALA A 41 -13.23 7.07 -2.28
C ALA A 41 -12.60 8.46 -2.45
N VAL A 42 -11.46 8.54 -3.13
CA VAL A 42 -10.80 9.81 -3.42
C VAL A 42 -11.03 10.16 -4.88
N ASN A 43 -11.71 11.28 -5.13
CA ASN A 43 -11.83 11.85 -6.47
C ASN A 43 -10.58 12.64 -6.85
N ASP A 44 -10.22 12.63 -8.13
CA ASP A 44 -9.06 13.32 -8.69
C ASP A 44 -7.75 12.97 -7.95
N PRO A 45 -7.40 11.67 -7.87
CA PRO A 45 -6.18 11.24 -7.21
C PRO A 45 -4.95 11.73 -7.96
N LYS A 46 -3.81 11.77 -7.25
CA LYS A 46 -2.51 12.00 -7.90
C LYS A 46 -2.27 10.96 -9.00
N HIS A 47 -1.67 11.40 -10.10
CA HIS A 47 -1.29 10.52 -11.21
C HIS A 47 -0.55 9.27 -10.72
N SER A 48 -1.00 8.12 -11.22
CA SER A 48 -0.33 6.83 -11.09
C SER A 48 0.51 6.52 -12.35
N GLU A 49 1.22 5.39 -12.33
CA GLU A 49 2.04 4.94 -13.48
C GLU A 49 1.21 4.68 -14.76
N HIS A 50 -0.06 4.29 -14.62
CA HIS A 50 -0.96 4.00 -15.74
C HIS A 50 -1.85 5.20 -16.15
N GLY A 51 -1.77 6.31 -15.41
CA GLY A 51 -2.52 7.55 -15.66
C GLY A 51 -3.25 8.09 -14.42
N ALA A 52 -4.25 8.95 -14.63
CA ALA A 52 -5.09 9.52 -13.57
C ALA A 52 -6.54 9.09 -13.79
N PRO A 53 -6.95 7.93 -13.24
CA PRO A 53 -8.35 7.58 -13.19
C PRO A 53 -9.08 8.58 -12.29
N ASP A 54 -10.35 8.83 -12.56
CA ASP A 54 -11.12 9.82 -11.83
C ASP A 54 -11.30 9.50 -10.34
N PHE A 55 -11.25 8.22 -9.98
CA PHE A 55 -11.34 7.75 -8.61
C PHE A 55 -10.30 6.69 -8.29
N VAL A 56 -9.84 6.73 -7.04
CA VAL A 56 -9.17 5.61 -6.37
C VAL A 56 -9.97 5.22 -5.13
N PHE A 57 -10.17 3.92 -4.95
CA PHE A 57 -10.80 3.33 -3.77
C PHE A 57 -9.71 2.75 -2.87
N LEU A 58 -9.60 3.30 -1.66
CA LEU A 58 -8.60 2.94 -0.68
C LEU A 58 -9.23 2.16 0.47
N LYS A 59 -8.46 1.25 1.06
CA LYS A 59 -8.84 0.61 2.31
C LYS A 59 -8.75 1.62 3.46
N GLN A 60 -9.86 1.96 4.13
CA GLN A 60 -9.90 3.01 5.15
C GLN A 60 -8.95 2.76 6.33
N SER A 61 -8.87 1.50 6.76
CA SER A 61 -7.99 1.04 7.83
C SER A 61 -6.51 1.05 7.44
N ASN A 62 -6.20 1.01 6.14
CA ASN A 62 -4.84 1.05 5.60
C ASN A 62 -4.80 1.73 4.21
N ASN A 63 -4.77 3.06 4.16
CA ASN A 63 -4.83 3.84 2.91
C ASN A 63 -3.66 3.62 1.94
N SER A 64 -2.69 2.75 2.27
CA SER A 64 -1.65 2.31 1.33
C SER A 64 -2.12 1.18 0.41
N ILE A 65 -3.23 0.52 0.77
CA ILE A 65 -3.88 -0.54 0.01
C ILE A 65 -4.94 0.07 -0.89
N ILE A 66 -4.80 -0.16 -2.19
CA ILE A 66 -5.73 0.31 -3.22
C ILE A 66 -6.64 -0.86 -3.59
N ARG A 67 -7.93 -0.74 -3.30
CA ARG A 67 -8.94 -1.78 -3.63
C ARG A 67 -9.32 -1.74 -5.11
N GLY A 68 -9.26 -0.57 -5.74
CA GLY A 68 -9.45 -0.43 -7.18
C GLY A 68 -9.57 1.01 -7.62
N TYR A 69 -9.86 1.20 -8.91
CA TYR A 69 -10.03 2.50 -9.54
C TYR A 69 -11.38 2.61 -10.24
N ALA A 70 -11.84 3.83 -10.49
CA ALA A 70 -12.90 4.06 -11.45
C ALA A 70 -12.56 5.20 -12.41
N GLU A 71 -12.91 4.99 -13.67
CA GLU A 71 -12.97 6.02 -14.69
C GLU A 71 -14.44 6.35 -14.93
N ALA A 72 -14.78 7.63 -14.82
CA ALA A 72 -16.13 8.10 -15.00
C ALA A 72 -16.24 8.92 -16.29
N LYS A 73 -17.39 8.83 -16.96
CA LYS A 73 -17.72 9.64 -18.13
C LYS A 73 -19.04 10.35 -17.89
N ASP A 74 -19.29 11.39 -18.67
CA ASP A 74 -20.60 12.04 -18.69
C ASP A 74 -21.69 11.00 -19.01
N ILE A 75 -22.85 11.14 -18.37
CA ILE A 75 -24.03 10.25 -18.45
C ILE A 75 -24.58 10.06 -19.87
N THR A 76 -24.14 10.89 -20.82
CA THR A 76 -24.55 10.84 -22.22
C THR A 76 -23.51 10.17 -23.14
N VAL A 77 -22.33 9.84 -22.61
CA VAL A 77 -21.22 9.26 -23.39
C VAL A 77 -21.48 7.79 -23.68
N ASN A 78 -21.17 7.37 -24.91
CA ASN A 78 -21.21 5.96 -25.29
C ASN A 78 -19.95 5.23 -24.78
N LEU A 79 -20.14 4.34 -23.80
CA LEU A 79 -19.04 3.57 -23.20
C LEU A 79 -18.37 2.59 -24.18
N ASP A 80 -19.06 2.07 -25.20
CA ASP A 80 -18.45 1.20 -26.23
C ASP A 80 -17.39 1.93 -27.07
N LYS A 81 -17.55 3.25 -27.26
CA LYS A 81 -16.52 4.09 -27.88
C LYS A 81 -15.38 4.36 -26.91
N THR A 82 -15.70 4.64 -25.65
CA THR A 82 -14.70 4.88 -24.59
C THR A 82 -13.77 3.70 -24.41
N GLU A 83 -14.29 2.46 -24.44
CA GLU A 83 -13.50 1.22 -24.36
C GLU A 83 -12.41 1.10 -25.43
N LYS A 84 -12.59 1.73 -26.59
CA LYS A 84 -11.66 1.69 -27.73
C LYS A 84 -10.64 2.83 -27.72
N THR A 85 -10.60 3.62 -26.64
CA THR A 85 -9.68 4.75 -26.53
C THR A 85 -8.32 4.30 -26.00
N ASN A 86 -7.26 5.01 -26.40
CA ASN A 86 -5.91 4.81 -25.85
C ASN A 86 -5.87 4.99 -24.32
N GLN A 87 -6.83 5.71 -23.72
CA GLN A 87 -6.94 5.84 -22.27
C GLN A 87 -7.28 4.49 -21.63
N MET A 88 -8.28 3.79 -22.15
CA MET A 88 -8.69 2.47 -21.66
C MET A 88 -7.63 1.40 -21.91
N GLU A 89 -6.90 1.48 -23.03
CA GLU A 89 -5.74 0.61 -23.27
C GLU A 89 -4.66 0.78 -22.19
N ARG A 90 -4.38 2.01 -21.74
CA ARG A 90 -3.44 2.25 -20.63
C ARG A 90 -3.97 1.72 -19.31
N TYR A 91 -5.26 1.88 -19.05
CA TYR A 91 -5.89 1.47 -17.79
C TYR A 91 -6.08 -0.04 -17.66
N ALA A 92 -5.89 -0.80 -18.73
CA ALA A 92 -5.75 -2.27 -18.66
C ALA A 92 -4.59 -2.73 -17.75
N GLY A 93 -3.64 -1.83 -17.42
CA GLY A 93 -2.56 -2.11 -16.47
C GLY A 93 -3.00 -2.19 -14.99
N TYR A 94 -4.20 -1.69 -14.66
CA TYR A 94 -4.76 -1.82 -13.31
C TYR A 94 -5.32 -3.23 -13.07
N THR A 95 -5.14 -3.72 -11.84
CA THR A 95 -5.70 -4.99 -11.39
C THR A 95 -7.22 -4.92 -11.36
N ASN A 96 -7.78 -3.87 -10.76
CA ASN A 96 -9.23 -3.69 -10.60
C ASN A 96 -9.65 -2.29 -11.10
N LEU A 97 -10.54 -2.24 -12.10
CA LEU A 97 -11.07 -0.99 -12.66
C LEU A 97 -12.58 -1.09 -12.92
N VAL A 98 -13.29 -0.01 -12.67
CA VAL A 98 -14.68 0.19 -13.12
C VAL A 98 -14.75 1.36 -14.11
N LEU A 99 -15.33 1.14 -15.28
CA LEU A 99 -15.72 2.21 -16.20
C LEU A 99 -17.21 2.49 -16.02
N THR A 100 -17.60 3.76 -15.85
CA THR A 100 -19.00 4.12 -15.66
C THR A 100 -19.39 5.45 -16.27
N ASP A 101 -20.63 5.56 -16.71
CA ASP A 101 -21.32 6.82 -17.03
C ASP A 101 -22.34 7.20 -15.94
N TYR A 102 -22.19 6.65 -14.73
CA TYR A 102 -23.11 6.76 -13.60
C TYR A 102 -24.44 6.01 -13.73
N LEU A 103 -24.71 5.36 -14.86
CA LEU A 103 -25.87 4.49 -15.04
C LEU A 103 -25.44 3.06 -15.37
N GLU A 104 -24.48 2.90 -16.26
CA GLU A 104 -23.85 1.64 -16.62
C GLU A 104 -22.48 1.53 -15.94
N PHE A 105 -22.20 0.35 -15.40
CA PHE A 105 -20.96 0.01 -14.70
C PHE A 105 -20.37 -1.21 -15.38
N ARG A 106 -19.17 -1.05 -15.94
CA ARG A 106 -18.41 -2.12 -16.60
C ARG A 106 -17.20 -2.45 -15.75
N PHE A 107 -17.11 -3.69 -15.30
CA PHE A 107 -16.10 -4.14 -14.36
C PHE A 107 -14.97 -4.87 -15.08
N TYR A 108 -13.74 -4.54 -14.73
CA TYR A 108 -12.53 -5.07 -15.33
C TYR A 108 -11.61 -5.65 -14.27
N LYS A 109 -11.01 -6.79 -14.60
CA LYS A 109 -9.94 -7.41 -13.83
C LYS A 109 -8.75 -7.65 -14.76
N ASN A 110 -7.60 -7.07 -14.45
CA ASN A 110 -6.39 -7.15 -15.28
C ASN A 110 -6.65 -6.79 -16.76
N GLY A 111 -7.45 -5.75 -17.00
CA GLY A 111 -7.84 -5.31 -18.34
C GLY A 111 -8.93 -6.13 -19.03
N GLU A 112 -9.36 -7.26 -18.46
CA GLU A 112 -10.44 -8.07 -19.02
C GLU A 112 -11.79 -7.70 -18.38
N LYS A 113 -12.76 -7.33 -19.22
CA LYS A 113 -14.13 -7.07 -18.78
C LYS A 113 -14.81 -8.37 -18.38
N TYR A 114 -15.33 -8.44 -17.15
CA TYR A 114 -15.98 -9.66 -16.65
C TYR A 114 -17.48 -9.47 -16.35
N GLU A 115 -17.95 -8.24 -16.13
CA GLU A 115 -19.35 -7.98 -15.80
C GLU A 115 -19.80 -6.59 -16.27
N THR A 116 -21.10 -6.44 -16.52
CA THR A 116 -21.74 -5.16 -16.80
C THR A 116 -23.11 -5.08 -16.11
N VAL A 117 -23.31 -4.02 -15.34
CA VAL A 117 -24.58 -3.75 -14.64
C VAL A 117 -25.07 -2.36 -15.04
N SER A 118 -26.34 -2.26 -15.46
CA SER A 118 -26.96 -0.98 -15.83
C SER A 118 -28.13 -0.68 -14.90
N LEU A 119 -28.13 0.52 -14.32
CA LEU A 119 -29.25 1.12 -13.60
C LEU A 119 -30.11 2.00 -14.50
N GLY A 120 -29.86 2.02 -15.82
CA GLY A 120 -30.58 2.86 -16.75
C GLY A 120 -29.77 3.32 -17.95
N CYS A 121 -30.37 4.20 -18.75
CA CYS A 121 -29.72 4.84 -19.88
C CYS A 121 -30.38 6.18 -20.21
N VAL A 122 -29.67 7.02 -20.97
CA VAL A 122 -30.24 8.22 -21.59
C VAL A 122 -30.61 7.91 -23.04
N LYS A 123 -31.90 8.00 -23.38
CA LYS A 123 -32.40 7.81 -24.76
C LYS A 123 -33.19 9.03 -25.19
N GLN A 124 -32.85 9.59 -26.35
CA GLN A 124 -33.52 10.78 -26.90
C GLN A 124 -33.60 11.95 -25.89
N GLY A 125 -32.53 12.16 -25.10
CA GLY A 125 -32.46 13.19 -24.08
C GLY A 125 -33.31 12.93 -22.82
N LYS A 126 -33.92 11.74 -22.68
CA LYS A 126 -34.70 11.35 -21.51
C LYS A 126 -33.97 10.27 -20.72
N LEU A 127 -34.00 10.41 -19.40
CA LEU A 127 -33.44 9.45 -18.47
C LEU A 127 -34.43 8.29 -18.24
N HIS A 128 -34.00 7.06 -18.55
CA HIS A 128 -34.74 5.83 -18.30
C HIS A 128 -34.00 5.02 -17.23
N LEU A 129 -34.58 4.92 -16.04
CA LEU A 129 -33.97 4.21 -14.91
C LEU A 129 -34.48 2.77 -14.80
N GLN A 130 -33.61 1.89 -14.30
CA GLN A 130 -33.85 0.48 -14.00
C GLN A 130 -33.42 0.16 -12.56
N PRO A 131 -34.12 0.72 -11.54
CA PRO A 131 -33.76 0.56 -10.13
C PRO A 131 -33.78 -0.92 -9.67
N GLU A 132 -34.49 -1.80 -10.37
CA GLU A 132 -34.51 -3.25 -10.13
C GLU A 132 -33.13 -3.91 -10.21
N ASN A 133 -32.19 -3.32 -10.96
CA ASN A 133 -30.80 -3.80 -11.05
C ASN A 133 -29.92 -3.32 -9.88
N GLY A 134 -30.47 -2.50 -8.98
CA GLY A 134 -29.74 -1.90 -7.84
C GLY A 134 -29.08 -2.91 -6.93
N GLU A 135 -29.80 -3.98 -6.56
CA GLU A 135 -29.22 -5.02 -5.70
C GLU A 135 -28.10 -5.79 -6.39
N ARG A 136 -28.20 -6.01 -7.70
CA ARG A 136 -27.13 -6.63 -8.48
C ARG A 136 -25.90 -5.72 -8.47
N LEU A 137 -26.06 -4.42 -8.71
CA LEU A 137 -24.94 -3.48 -8.68
C LEU A 137 -24.26 -3.47 -7.31
N LEU A 138 -25.01 -3.41 -6.21
CA LEU A 138 -24.42 -3.40 -4.86
C LEU A 138 -23.59 -4.67 -4.59
N ARG A 139 -24.09 -5.84 -5.03
CA ARG A 139 -23.32 -7.09 -4.91
C ARG A 139 -22.06 -7.08 -5.76
N GLU A 140 -22.13 -6.59 -7.00
CA GLU A 140 -20.95 -6.52 -7.88
C GLU A 140 -19.93 -5.49 -7.39
N LEU A 141 -20.35 -4.36 -6.85
CA LEU A 141 -19.46 -3.37 -6.23
C LEU A 141 -18.78 -3.95 -4.98
N GLN A 142 -19.51 -4.69 -4.13
CA GLN A 142 -18.91 -5.39 -3.00
C GLN A 142 -17.88 -6.43 -3.49
N ALA A 143 -18.26 -7.28 -4.44
CA ALA A 143 -17.37 -8.29 -5.01
C ALA A 143 -16.12 -7.66 -5.65
N PHE A 144 -16.27 -6.53 -6.32
CA PHE A 144 -15.18 -5.74 -6.88
C PHE A 144 -14.23 -5.22 -5.78
N LEU A 145 -14.75 -4.69 -4.67
CA LEU A 145 -13.96 -4.19 -3.54
C LEU A 145 -13.27 -5.30 -2.72
N ASP A 146 -13.76 -6.54 -2.85
CA ASP A 146 -13.20 -7.75 -2.23
C ASP A 146 -12.21 -8.50 -3.15
N LEU A 147 -12.05 -8.06 -4.40
CA LEU A 147 -10.97 -8.57 -5.25
C LEU A 147 -9.60 -8.29 -4.62
N PRO A 148 -8.57 -9.11 -4.93
CA PRO A 148 -7.22 -8.82 -4.51
C PRO A 148 -6.82 -7.38 -4.87
N PRO A 149 -6.30 -6.58 -3.93
CA PRO A 149 -6.00 -5.18 -4.16
C PRO A 149 -4.86 -5.00 -5.18
N GLU A 150 -4.66 -3.77 -5.65
CA GLU A 150 -3.52 -3.42 -6.49
C GLU A 150 -2.22 -3.68 -5.72
N SER A 151 -1.37 -4.56 -6.24
CA SER A 151 -0.07 -4.85 -5.66
C SER A 151 0.90 -3.69 -5.88
N ILE A 152 1.79 -3.46 -4.91
CA ILE A 152 2.86 -2.47 -5.12
C ILE A 152 3.85 -3.07 -6.10
N LYS A 153 4.04 -2.44 -7.27
CA LYS A 153 4.94 -2.93 -8.32
C LYS A 153 6.31 -2.23 -8.32
N SER A 154 6.44 -1.10 -7.62
CA SER A 154 7.64 -0.25 -7.62
C SER A 154 8.43 -0.37 -6.31
N GLY A 155 9.72 -0.71 -6.39
CA GLY A 155 10.64 -0.71 -5.25
C GLY A 155 10.77 0.65 -4.56
N ARG A 156 10.83 1.74 -5.35
CA ARG A 156 10.83 3.12 -4.81
C ARG A 156 9.59 3.40 -3.95
N ARG A 157 8.40 3.06 -4.44
CA ARG A 157 7.14 3.22 -3.69
C ARG A 157 7.13 2.39 -2.42
N LEU A 158 7.63 1.14 -2.48
CA LEU A 158 7.76 0.28 -1.30
C LEU A 158 8.68 0.92 -0.24
N ALA A 159 9.86 1.41 -0.64
CA ALA A 159 10.79 2.10 0.25
C ALA A 159 10.18 3.37 0.88
N GLN A 160 9.42 4.14 0.12
CA GLN A 160 8.69 5.32 0.62
C GLN A 160 7.64 4.97 1.68
N ILE A 161 6.88 3.89 1.45
CA ILE A 161 5.90 3.38 2.41
C ILE A 161 6.61 2.94 3.68
N MET A 162 7.66 2.12 3.56
CA MET A 162 8.46 1.64 4.70
C MET A 162 9.04 2.82 5.50
N GLY A 163 9.68 3.79 4.85
CA GLY A 163 10.22 4.97 5.51
C GLY A 163 9.15 5.81 6.22
N GLY A 164 7.96 5.94 5.62
CA GLY A 164 6.81 6.59 6.24
C GLY A 164 6.31 5.86 7.50
N LYS A 165 6.20 4.53 7.45
CA LYS A 165 5.82 3.72 8.62
C LYS A 165 6.87 3.78 9.71
N ALA A 166 8.16 3.70 9.35
CA ALA A 166 9.28 3.80 10.30
C ALA A 166 9.28 5.14 11.04
N ARG A 167 9.07 6.27 10.34
CA ARG A 167 8.95 7.57 11.02
C ARG A 167 7.77 7.60 11.98
N ARG A 168 6.59 7.12 11.56
CA ARG A 168 5.42 7.03 12.46
C ARG A 168 5.73 6.18 13.69
N ILE A 169 6.42 5.04 13.54
CA ILE A 169 6.82 4.18 14.67
C ILE A 169 7.77 4.94 15.60
N ARG A 170 8.83 5.53 15.07
CA ARG A 170 9.79 6.33 15.86
C ARG A 170 9.07 7.42 16.65
N ASP A 171 8.27 8.23 15.98
CA ASP A 171 7.60 9.37 16.61
C ASP A 171 6.66 8.89 17.73
N ASN A 172 6.00 7.72 17.59
CA ASN A 172 5.21 7.12 18.66
C ASN A 172 6.08 6.60 19.81
N VAL A 173 7.21 5.95 19.53
CA VAL A 173 8.14 5.46 20.56
C VAL A 173 8.70 6.63 21.37
N GLU A 174 9.09 7.74 20.73
CA GLU A 174 9.54 8.94 21.44
C GLU A 174 8.45 9.52 22.35
N ILE A 175 7.20 9.53 21.90
CA ILE A 175 6.07 9.98 22.73
C ILE A 175 5.93 9.08 23.96
N TYR A 176 6.05 7.76 23.79
CA TYR A 176 5.91 6.82 24.90
C TYR A 176 7.01 6.96 25.93
N LEU A 177 8.27 7.09 25.51
CA LEU A 177 9.40 7.24 26.43
C LEU A 177 9.33 8.54 27.23
N LYS A 178 8.75 9.60 26.65
CA LYS A 178 8.58 10.90 27.31
C LYS A 178 7.28 11.00 28.12
N SER A 179 6.41 9.99 28.08
CA SER A 179 5.09 10.06 28.72
C SER A 179 5.12 9.48 30.13
N GLU A 180 4.82 10.30 31.13
CA GLU A 180 4.62 9.84 32.51
C GLU A 180 3.32 9.04 32.73
N TYR A 181 2.43 9.00 31.71
CA TYR A 181 1.09 8.42 31.80
C TYR A 181 0.93 7.09 31.04
N VAL A 182 1.95 6.67 30.28
CA VAL A 182 1.92 5.42 29.51
C VAL A 182 2.95 4.49 30.11
N GLU A 183 2.50 3.34 30.60
CA GLU A 183 3.38 2.26 31.04
C GLU A 183 4.15 1.70 29.83
N ALA A 184 5.38 2.15 29.64
CA ALA A 184 6.26 1.75 28.54
C ALA A 184 7.18 0.57 28.90
N HIS A 185 6.83 -0.22 29.94
CA HIS A 185 7.68 -1.27 30.51
C HIS A 185 8.28 -2.23 29.49
N GLU A 186 7.54 -2.63 28.44
CA GLU A 186 8.08 -3.49 27.39
C GLU A 186 9.08 -2.75 26.49
N LEU A 187 8.83 -1.48 26.15
CA LEU A 187 9.78 -0.65 25.39
C LEU A 187 11.06 -0.37 26.21
N GLU A 188 10.93 -0.14 27.52
CA GLU A 188 12.07 0.05 28.42
C GLU A 188 12.97 -1.20 28.49
N LYS A 189 12.38 -2.40 28.53
CA LYS A 189 13.15 -3.66 28.45
C LYS A 189 13.94 -3.75 27.15
N ILE A 190 13.33 -3.37 26.03
CA ILE A 190 14.02 -3.37 24.73
C ILE A 190 15.09 -2.28 24.68
N TYR A 191 14.84 -1.11 25.28
CA TYR A 191 15.83 -0.04 25.43
C TYR A 191 17.08 -0.52 26.18
N GLU A 192 16.91 -1.09 27.38
CA GLU A 192 18.02 -1.61 28.17
C GLU A 192 18.74 -2.76 27.48
N MET A 193 18.00 -3.62 26.77
CA MET A 193 18.60 -4.68 25.95
C MET A 193 19.47 -4.11 24.83
N MET A 194 18.97 -3.12 24.06
CA MET A 194 19.72 -2.47 22.99
C MET A 194 20.95 -1.74 23.51
N LYS A 195 20.80 -1.05 24.64
CA LYS A 195 21.90 -0.34 25.29
C LYS A 195 23.02 -1.28 25.72
N ARG A 196 22.68 -2.44 26.28
CA ARG A 196 23.64 -3.45 26.73
C ARG A 196 24.31 -4.20 25.57
N LEU A 197 23.56 -4.53 24.53
CA LEU A 197 24.03 -5.42 23.45
C LEU A 197 24.63 -4.68 22.25
N LEU A 198 24.24 -3.43 21.98
CA LEU A 198 24.58 -2.71 20.75
C LEU A 198 25.31 -1.39 21.01
N VAL A 199 24.73 -0.49 21.81
CA VAL A 199 25.21 0.89 21.95
C VAL A 199 25.18 1.34 23.41
N HIS A 200 26.34 1.39 24.08
CA HIS A 200 26.39 1.68 25.52
C HIS A 200 25.89 3.09 25.89
N ASP A 201 26.14 4.09 25.04
CA ASP A 201 25.73 5.49 25.20
C ASP A 201 24.40 5.81 24.50
N LEU A 202 23.51 4.81 24.42
CA LEU A 202 22.18 4.97 23.82
C LEU A 202 21.34 5.96 24.63
N ASP A 203 20.80 6.95 23.93
CA ASP A 203 19.78 7.88 24.42
C ASP A 203 18.41 7.53 23.81
N GLU A 204 17.34 8.14 24.33
CA GLU A 204 15.96 7.83 23.91
C GLU A 204 15.70 8.13 22.44
N THR A 205 16.29 9.19 21.88
CA THR A 205 16.11 9.56 20.47
C THR A 205 16.78 8.55 19.57
N LYS A 206 18.06 8.24 19.82
CA LYS A 206 18.79 7.18 19.10
C LYS A 206 18.10 5.84 19.24
N PHE A 207 17.54 5.53 20.41
CA PHE A 207 16.77 4.30 20.59
C PHE A 207 15.51 4.27 19.72
N ALA A 208 14.72 5.34 19.71
CA ALA A 208 13.50 5.39 18.89
C ALA A 208 13.83 5.23 17.40
N ASP A 209 14.93 5.83 16.93
CA ASP A 209 15.43 5.65 15.56
C ASP A 209 15.83 4.18 15.30
N MET A 210 16.72 3.62 16.13
CA MET A 210 17.19 2.24 15.96
C MET A 210 16.06 1.22 16.07
N TYR A 211 15.10 1.44 16.98
CA TYR A 211 13.92 0.61 17.16
C TYR A 211 13.06 0.59 15.90
N ALA A 212 12.74 1.78 15.35
CA ALA A 212 11.91 1.90 14.16
C ALA A 212 12.57 1.27 12.93
N GLN A 213 13.87 1.50 12.74
CA GLN A 213 14.64 0.91 11.64
C GLN A 213 14.72 -0.62 11.77
N THR A 214 15.07 -1.12 12.96
CA THR A 214 15.20 -2.56 13.23
C THR A 214 13.86 -3.28 12.99
N LEU A 215 12.76 -2.68 13.45
CA LEU A 215 11.42 -3.23 13.26
C LEU A 215 11.05 -3.29 11.78
N VAL A 216 11.02 -2.14 11.09
CA VAL A 216 10.54 -2.07 9.71
C VAL A 216 11.45 -2.85 8.77
N TYR A 217 12.76 -2.74 8.94
CA TYR A 217 13.70 -3.43 8.06
C TYR A 217 13.79 -4.92 8.38
N GLY A 218 13.69 -5.32 9.65
CA GLY A 218 13.63 -6.73 10.02
C GLY A 218 12.37 -7.42 9.47
N LEU A 219 11.21 -6.74 9.46
CA LEU A 219 10.00 -7.26 8.79
C LEU A 219 10.21 -7.42 7.28
N PHE A 220 10.85 -6.44 6.63
CA PHE A 220 11.18 -6.53 5.22
C PHE A 220 12.11 -7.72 4.93
N VAL A 221 13.16 -7.91 5.72
CA VAL A 221 14.11 -9.02 5.56
C VAL A 221 13.40 -10.37 5.75
N ALA A 222 12.57 -10.47 6.80
CA ALA A 222 11.76 -11.65 7.04
C ALA A 222 10.87 -11.95 5.82
N ARG A 223 10.10 -10.98 5.33
CA ARG A 223 9.26 -11.15 4.14
C ARG A 223 10.06 -11.47 2.88
N TYR A 224 11.22 -10.87 2.70
CA TYR A 224 12.04 -11.09 1.51
C TYR A 224 12.55 -12.53 1.44
N GLY A 225 12.95 -13.09 2.59
CA GLY A 225 13.37 -14.48 2.73
C GLY A 225 12.21 -15.49 2.88
N ASP A 226 10.98 -15.01 2.86
CA ASP A 226 9.78 -15.80 3.05
C ASP A 226 9.36 -16.51 1.75
N ASP A 227 8.97 -17.77 1.87
CA ASP A 227 8.50 -18.60 0.76
C ASP A 227 6.98 -18.88 0.84
N THR A 228 6.26 -18.32 1.82
CA THR A 228 4.79 -18.37 1.92
C THR A 228 4.15 -17.07 1.41
N PRO A 229 3.75 -16.97 0.13
CA PRO A 229 3.29 -15.70 -0.43
C PRO A 229 1.92 -15.25 0.07
N GLU A 230 1.09 -16.14 0.63
CA GLU A 230 -0.35 -15.89 0.88
C GLU A 230 -0.63 -14.97 2.08
N ASN A 231 0.26 -14.92 3.05
CA ASN A 231 0.11 -14.09 4.24
C ASN A 231 1.47 -13.59 4.74
N PHE A 232 1.42 -12.63 5.66
CA PHE A 232 2.58 -12.16 6.40
C PHE A 232 2.10 -11.50 7.69
N THR A 233 2.63 -11.94 8.83
CA THR A 233 2.24 -11.43 10.15
C THR A 233 3.46 -11.13 11.03
N ARG A 234 3.25 -10.41 12.14
CA ARG A 234 4.30 -10.20 13.16
C ARG A 234 4.85 -11.51 13.71
N SER A 235 3.98 -12.50 13.93
CA SER A 235 4.36 -13.82 14.43
C SER A 235 5.21 -14.58 13.42
N GLU A 236 4.81 -14.53 12.15
CA GLU A 236 5.55 -15.16 11.06
C GLU A 236 6.92 -14.50 10.87
N ALA A 237 6.99 -13.17 10.92
CA ALA A 237 8.27 -12.46 10.88
C ALA A 237 9.21 -12.90 12.01
N ARG A 238 8.68 -13.11 13.22
CA ARG A 238 9.45 -13.62 14.35
C ARG A 238 10.02 -15.02 14.10
N ASP A 239 9.28 -15.87 13.39
CA ASP A 239 9.72 -17.23 13.07
C ASP A 239 10.75 -17.26 11.94
N LEU A 240 10.66 -16.33 10.99
CA LEU A 240 11.56 -16.18 9.84
C LEU A 240 12.90 -15.51 10.18
N VAL A 241 12.98 -14.74 11.27
CA VAL A 241 14.23 -14.11 11.71
C VAL A 241 15.24 -15.17 12.20
N PRO A 242 16.55 -15.08 11.81
CA PRO A 242 17.55 -16.08 12.18
C PRO A 242 17.69 -16.28 13.69
N ALA A 243 17.49 -17.52 14.15
CA ALA A 243 17.63 -17.88 15.57
C ALA A 243 19.06 -17.71 16.11
N SER A 244 20.07 -17.63 15.23
CA SER A 244 21.47 -17.44 15.58
C SER A 244 21.80 -16.02 16.06
N ASN A 245 20.89 -15.05 15.90
CA ASN A 245 21.05 -13.68 16.40
C ASN A 245 20.13 -13.47 17.62
N PRO A 246 20.64 -13.58 18.86
CA PRO A 246 19.83 -13.46 20.07
C PRO A 246 19.11 -12.11 20.18
N PHE A 247 19.74 -11.02 19.73
CA PHE A 247 19.13 -9.70 19.74
C PHE A 247 17.88 -9.65 18.86
N LEU A 248 18.00 -10.07 17.59
CA LEU A 248 16.87 -10.05 16.66
C LEU A 248 15.76 -10.99 17.12
N ARG A 249 16.12 -12.15 17.69
CA ARG A 249 15.12 -13.09 18.24
C ARG A 249 14.29 -12.44 19.35
N HIS A 250 14.96 -11.88 20.37
CA HIS A 250 14.27 -11.21 21.48
C HIS A 250 13.48 -9.98 21.01
N PHE A 251 14.02 -9.21 20.07
CA PHE A 251 13.34 -8.05 19.52
C PHE A 251 12.02 -8.45 18.84
N PHE A 252 12.04 -9.48 17.99
CA PHE A 252 10.83 -9.94 17.30
C PHE A 252 9.88 -10.75 18.18
N ASP A 253 10.38 -11.42 19.24
CA ASP A 253 9.53 -11.99 20.30
C ASP A 253 8.67 -10.88 20.96
N HIS A 254 9.25 -9.70 21.20
CA HIS A 254 8.51 -8.52 21.69
C HIS A 254 7.47 -8.02 20.68
N ILE A 255 7.83 -7.89 19.40
CA ILE A 255 6.90 -7.43 18.35
C ILE A 255 5.69 -8.37 18.19
N ALA A 256 5.91 -9.68 18.29
CA ALA A 256 4.86 -10.70 18.20
C ALA A 256 4.09 -10.89 19.52
N GLY A 257 4.61 -10.36 20.63
CA GLY A 257 4.05 -10.55 21.97
C GLY A 257 2.67 -9.90 22.16
N THR A 258 1.86 -10.47 23.05
CA THR A 258 0.54 -9.95 23.41
C THR A 258 0.60 -8.63 24.18
N GLY A 259 1.74 -8.33 24.80
CA GLY A 259 2.05 -7.05 25.46
C GLY A 259 2.50 -5.95 24.51
N PHE A 260 2.58 -6.21 23.20
CA PHE A 260 2.98 -5.20 22.22
C PHE A 260 1.98 -4.05 22.19
N ASP A 261 2.49 -2.80 22.18
CA ASP A 261 1.63 -1.62 22.19
C ASP A 261 0.64 -1.63 21.02
N LYS A 262 -0.65 -1.36 21.31
CA LYS A 262 -1.72 -1.46 20.31
C LYS A 262 -1.61 -0.43 19.20
N ARG A 263 -1.08 0.77 19.48
CA ARG A 263 -0.93 1.81 18.44
C ARG A 263 0.21 1.45 17.51
N LEU A 264 1.34 0.97 18.05
CA LEU A 264 2.43 0.42 17.25
C LEU A 264 1.96 -0.81 16.46
N ALA A 265 1.25 -1.74 17.10
CA ALA A 265 0.67 -2.93 16.48
C ALA A 265 -0.09 -2.58 15.20
N LYS A 266 -0.96 -1.56 15.25
CA LYS A 266 -1.70 -1.11 14.07
C LYS A 266 -0.79 -0.69 12.91
N ILE A 267 0.25 0.11 13.18
CA ILE A 267 1.18 0.58 12.14
C ILE A 267 1.97 -0.59 11.54
N VAL A 268 2.34 -1.56 12.38
CA VAL A 268 3.07 -2.74 11.97
C VAL A 268 2.19 -3.70 11.17
N ASP A 269 0.97 -3.94 11.61
CA ASP A 269 0.00 -4.80 10.91
C ASP A 269 -0.37 -4.18 9.55
N GLU A 270 -0.48 -2.84 9.46
CA GLU A 270 -0.61 -2.12 8.17
C GLU A 270 0.57 -2.40 7.22
N LEU A 271 1.80 -2.51 7.74
CA LEU A 271 2.98 -2.83 6.94
C LEU A 271 3.04 -4.31 6.55
N CYS A 272 2.67 -5.21 7.47
CA CYS A 272 2.59 -6.64 7.17
C CYS A 272 1.57 -6.92 6.07
N GLU A 273 0.39 -6.27 6.11
CA GLU A 273 -0.61 -6.40 5.05
C GLU A 273 -0.07 -5.96 3.67
N ILE A 274 0.69 -4.86 3.64
CA ILE A 274 1.34 -4.36 2.43
C ILE A 274 2.31 -5.41 1.84
N PHE A 275 3.06 -6.08 2.71
CA PHE A 275 3.96 -7.16 2.35
C PHE A 275 3.23 -8.44 1.91
N SER A 276 2.06 -8.73 2.46
CA SER A 276 1.23 -9.87 2.04
C SER A 276 0.70 -9.71 0.61
N VAL A 277 0.26 -8.50 0.24
CA VAL A 277 -0.35 -8.25 -1.08
C VAL A 277 0.66 -7.90 -2.18
N SER A 278 1.95 -7.85 -1.86
CA SER A 278 3.01 -7.43 -2.76
C SER A 278 4.13 -8.46 -2.84
N ASP A 279 4.59 -8.76 -4.04
CA ASP A 279 5.72 -9.67 -4.26
C ASP A 279 7.06 -8.94 -3.97
N VAL A 280 7.42 -8.86 -2.70
CA VAL A 280 8.59 -8.11 -2.22
C VAL A 280 9.87 -8.57 -2.92
N ARG A 281 10.04 -9.88 -3.11
CA ARG A 281 11.22 -10.45 -3.78
C ARG A 281 11.31 -9.94 -5.21
N ASN A 282 10.27 -10.11 -6.02
CA ASN A 282 10.29 -9.66 -7.41
C ASN A 282 10.38 -8.14 -7.55
N ILE A 283 9.75 -7.37 -6.65
CA ILE A 283 9.84 -5.91 -6.63
C ILE A 283 11.29 -5.47 -6.45
N VAL A 284 12.00 -6.03 -5.47
CA VAL A 284 13.39 -5.67 -5.14
C VAL A 284 14.32 -6.08 -6.29
N HIS A 285 14.19 -7.31 -6.80
CA HIS A 285 15.01 -7.78 -7.92
C HIS A 285 14.87 -6.91 -9.17
N ARG A 286 13.63 -6.56 -9.54
CA ARG A 286 13.35 -5.68 -10.67
C ARG A 286 13.89 -4.27 -10.44
N HIS A 287 13.73 -3.73 -9.22
CA HIS A 287 14.19 -2.41 -8.84
C HIS A 287 15.70 -2.27 -8.95
N LEU A 288 16.43 -3.26 -8.43
CA LEU A 288 17.89 -3.27 -8.37
C LEU A 288 18.53 -3.80 -9.67
N ARG A 289 17.73 -4.23 -10.64
CA ARG A 289 18.14 -4.83 -11.93
C ARG A 289 19.03 -6.06 -11.73
N ILE A 290 18.66 -6.90 -10.78
CA ILE A 290 19.36 -8.14 -10.47
C ILE A 290 18.87 -9.16 -11.51
N ALA A 291 19.56 -9.25 -12.64
CA ALA A 291 19.37 -10.34 -13.59
C ALA A 291 20.17 -11.56 -13.10
N ASP A 292 19.58 -12.75 -13.15
CA ASP A 292 20.17 -14.02 -12.69
C ASP A 292 21.50 -14.43 -13.36
N ASN A 293 22.03 -13.64 -14.30
CA ASN A 293 23.10 -14.05 -15.20
C ASN A 293 24.42 -13.26 -15.12
N ASN A 294 24.67 -12.44 -14.09
CA ASN A 294 25.98 -11.77 -13.92
C ASN A 294 26.63 -12.09 -12.57
N ALA A 295 27.29 -13.25 -12.51
CA ALA A 295 28.06 -13.75 -11.35
C ALA A 295 29.25 -12.88 -10.90
N CYS A 296 29.52 -11.74 -11.56
CA CYS A 296 30.63 -10.87 -11.21
C CYS A 296 30.25 -9.62 -10.38
N ASP A 297 28.97 -9.27 -10.27
CA ASP A 297 28.54 -8.01 -9.64
C ASP A 297 27.16 -8.15 -8.94
N THR A 298 26.95 -9.28 -8.27
CA THR A 298 25.70 -9.56 -7.54
C THR A 298 25.57 -8.62 -6.35
N LYS A 299 24.84 -7.52 -6.55
CA LYS A 299 24.28 -6.67 -5.51
C LYS A 299 23.48 -7.54 -4.55
N ASP A 300 23.84 -7.56 -3.27
CA ASP A 300 22.99 -8.15 -2.25
C ASP A 300 21.66 -7.37 -2.21
N PRO A 301 20.53 -8.00 -2.59
CA PRO A 301 19.24 -7.31 -2.71
C PRO A 301 18.81 -6.66 -1.38
N ILE A 302 19.11 -7.31 -0.26
CA ILE A 302 18.78 -6.82 1.08
C ILE A 302 19.69 -5.64 1.42
N ILE A 303 20.98 -5.70 1.16
CA ILE A 303 21.86 -4.59 1.54
C ILE A 303 21.57 -3.35 0.69
N HIS A 304 21.38 -3.51 -0.62
CA HIS A 304 21.16 -2.36 -1.50
C HIS A 304 19.78 -1.71 -1.30
N PHE A 305 18.74 -2.49 -1.04
CA PHE A 305 17.42 -1.92 -0.77
C PHE A 305 17.37 -1.15 0.57
N TYR A 306 18.29 -1.44 1.49
CA TYR A 306 18.43 -0.68 2.73
C TYR A 306 18.81 0.78 2.46
N GLU A 307 19.59 1.07 1.41
CA GLU A 307 19.94 2.44 1.03
C GLU A 307 18.70 3.23 0.57
N ASP A 308 17.82 2.61 -0.22
CA ASP A 308 16.55 3.21 -0.67
C ASP A 308 15.60 3.45 0.50
N PHE A 309 15.54 2.50 1.44
CA PHE A 309 14.80 2.64 2.68
C PHE A 309 15.33 3.81 3.52
N LEU A 310 16.64 3.86 3.79
CA LEU A 310 17.27 4.94 4.57
C LEU A 310 17.06 6.30 3.91
N GLN A 311 17.20 6.38 2.59
CA GLN A 311 16.91 7.62 1.86
C GLN A 311 15.45 8.06 2.07
N SER A 312 14.52 7.09 2.09
CA SER A 312 13.11 7.34 2.29
C SER A 312 12.74 7.61 3.74
N TYR A 313 13.49 7.10 4.72
CA TYR A 313 13.28 7.23 6.16
C TYR A 313 13.89 8.52 6.72
N ASP A 314 15.21 8.69 6.59
CA ASP A 314 15.96 9.88 6.97
C ASP A 314 17.19 10.07 6.06
N SER A 315 17.05 10.99 5.10
CA SER A 315 18.12 11.29 4.13
C SER A 315 19.36 11.96 4.74
N LEU A 316 19.24 12.60 5.91
CA LEU A 316 20.36 13.19 6.64
C LEU A 316 21.10 12.12 7.44
N GLU A 317 20.38 11.22 8.09
CA GLU A 317 20.96 10.06 8.78
C GLU A 317 21.70 9.15 7.81
N ARG A 318 21.16 8.89 6.61
CA ARG A 318 21.88 8.14 5.55
C ARG A 318 23.25 8.73 5.23
N LYS A 319 23.34 10.07 5.11
CA LYS A 319 24.60 10.77 4.84
C LYS A 319 25.55 10.73 6.05
N LYS A 320 25.02 10.82 7.27
CA LYS A 320 25.81 10.80 8.52
C LYS A 320 26.36 9.41 8.85
N MET A 321 25.55 8.38 8.68
CA MET A 321 25.93 6.98 8.92
C MET A 321 26.98 6.48 7.93
N GLY A 322 27.18 7.17 6.81
CA GLY A 322 28.11 6.74 5.76
C GLY A 322 27.78 5.35 5.23
N ALA A 323 26.51 4.94 5.35
CA ALA A 323 26.00 3.65 4.89
C ALA A 323 25.99 3.61 3.36
N TYR A 324 27.17 3.47 2.80
CA TYR A 324 27.44 3.28 1.39
C TYR A 324 27.98 1.88 1.22
N TYR A 325 27.33 1.07 0.39
CA TYR A 325 27.92 -0.20 0.01
C TYR A 325 29.27 0.03 -0.69
N THR A 326 30.32 -0.62 -0.17
CA THR A 326 31.62 -0.61 -0.83
C THR A 326 31.54 -1.54 -2.05
N PRO A 327 31.73 -1.05 -3.29
CA PRO A 327 31.55 -1.87 -4.47
C PRO A 327 32.36 -3.17 -4.43
N THR A 328 31.75 -4.28 -4.83
CA THR A 328 32.38 -5.61 -4.87
C THR A 328 33.76 -5.62 -5.54
N PRO A 329 34.00 -4.89 -6.66
CA PRO A 329 35.34 -4.82 -7.26
C PRO A 329 36.40 -4.23 -6.33
N VAL A 330 36.03 -3.25 -5.49
CA VAL A 330 36.94 -2.61 -4.51
C VAL A 330 37.24 -3.59 -3.37
N VAL A 331 36.21 -4.27 -2.85
CA VAL A 331 36.40 -5.30 -1.80
C VAL A 331 37.28 -6.43 -2.31
N ARG A 332 37.03 -6.95 -3.52
CA ARG A 332 37.84 -8.01 -4.15
C ARG A 332 39.28 -7.56 -4.37
N PHE A 333 39.51 -6.31 -4.76
CA PHE A 333 40.86 -5.75 -4.89
C PHE A 333 41.59 -5.77 -3.54
N ILE A 334 40.94 -5.30 -2.47
CA ILE A 334 41.54 -5.26 -1.13
C ILE A 334 41.88 -6.68 -0.64
N VAL A 335 40.95 -7.63 -0.73
CA VAL A 335 41.19 -9.03 -0.28
C VAL A 335 42.36 -9.66 -1.04
N ARG A 336 42.42 -9.50 -2.38
CA ARG A 336 43.51 -10.02 -3.22
C ARG A 336 44.88 -9.38 -3.01
N GLN A 337 44.96 -8.25 -2.31
CA GLN A 337 46.23 -7.60 -1.97
C GLN A 337 46.70 -7.97 -0.56
N ILE A 338 45.82 -8.57 0.25
CA ILE A 338 46.13 -9.05 1.61
C ILE A 338 46.46 -10.55 1.60
N ASP A 339 45.77 -11.33 0.77
CA ASP A 339 46.17 -12.70 0.38
C ASP A 339 47.44 -12.69 -0.49
#